data_AF-A0ABD0NI48-F1
#
_entry.id   AF-A0ABD0NI48-F1
#
_cell.length_a   1.000
_cell.length_b   1.000
_cell.length_c   1.000
_cell.angle_alpha   90.00
_cell.angle_beta   90.00
_cell.angle_gamma   90.00
#
_symmetry.space_group_name_H-M   'P 1'
#
loop_
_entity.id
_entity.type
_entity.pdbx_description
1 polymer ?
#
loop_
_entity_poly.entity_id
_entity_poly.type
_entity_poly.pdbx_seq_one_letter_code
_entity_poly.pdbx_strand_id
1 'polypeptide(L)' 'EVVLYCLENKVCDVNHRDNAGYCALHEACSRGWLSIVQHLLEHGADINCSAQDGT' A
#
# COMPACT_ATOMS: atom_id res chain seq x y z
N GLU A 1 0.06 -11.65 8.41
CA GLU A 1 -1.34 -12.10 8.60
C GLU A 1 -2.34 -10.95 8.67
N VAL A 2 -2.19 -9.95 9.54
CA VAL A 2 -3.15 -8.82 9.62
C VAL A 2 -3.31 -8.05 8.30
N VAL A 3 -2.20 -7.75 7.60
CA VAL A 3 -2.25 -7.04 6.31
C VAL A 3 -3.04 -7.82 5.25
N LEU A 4 -2.79 -9.12 5.10
CA LEU A 4 -3.56 -9.98 4.20
C LEU A 4 -5.04 -10.01 4.57
N TYR A 5 -5.35 -10.17 5.85
CA TYR A 5 -6.74 -10.18 6.32
C TYR A 5 -7.48 -8.89 5.95
N CYS A 6 -6.84 -7.73 6.10
CA CYS A 6 -7.44 -6.44 5.71
C CYS A 6 -7.66 -6.33 4.19
N LEU A 7 -6.72 -6.83 3.38
CA LEU A 7 -6.79 -6.80 1.91
C LEU A 7 -7.86 -7.76 1.36
N GLU A 8 -7.95 -8.97 1.92
CA GLU A 8 -8.93 -9.99 1.51
C GLU A 8 -10.36 -9.59 1.86
N ASN A 9 -10.56 -9.01 3.05
CA ASN A 9 -11.88 -8.59 3.50
C ASN A 9 -12.31 -7.23 2.94
N LYS A 10 -11.46 -6.59 2.11
CA LYS A 10 -11.70 -5.26 1.50
C LYS A 10 -12.21 -4.21 2.50
N VAL A 11 -11.77 -4.33 3.75
CA VAL A 11 -12.16 -3.42 4.84
C VAL A 11 -11.44 -2.08 4.73
N CYS A 12 -10.43 -2.02 3.88
CA CYS A 12 -9.55 -0.88 3.68
C CYS A 12 -9.39 -0.62 2.18
N ASP A 13 -9.35 0.64 1.79
CA ASP A 13 -8.91 1.03 0.47
C ASP A 13 -7.38 0.88 0.39
N VAL A 14 -6.91 0.01 -0.52
CA VAL A 14 -5.49 -0.29 -0.72
C VAL A 14 -4.70 0.95 -1.16
N ASN A 15 -5.38 1.92 -1.78
CA ASN A 15 -4.81 3.17 -2.26
C ASN A 15 -5.02 4.34 -1.30
N HIS A 16 -5.56 4.07 -0.10
CA HIS A 16 -5.72 5.10 0.90
C HIS A 16 -4.38 5.77 1.21
N ARG A 17 -4.41 7.10 1.26
CA ARG A 17 -3.24 7.92 1.55
C ARG A 17 -3.42 8.56 2.92
N ASP A 18 -2.34 8.62 3.68
CA ASP A 18 -2.30 9.37 4.92
C ASP A 18 -2.23 10.89 4.67
N ASN A 19 -2.12 11.67 5.74
CA ASN A 19 -2.06 13.13 5.67
C ASN A 19 -0.78 13.66 5.01
N ALA A 20 0.23 12.82 4.78
CA ALA A 20 1.45 13.16 4.05
C ALA A 20 1.43 12.64 2.60
N GLY A 21 0.32 12.01 2.18
CA GLY A 21 0.16 11.44 0.85
C GLY A 21 0.76 10.05 0.68
N TYR A 22 1.30 9.43 1.73
CA TYR A 22 1.86 8.08 1.66
C TYR A 22 0.74 7.04 1.72
N CYS A 23 0.86 5.99 0.91
CA CYS A 23 -0.02 4.83 0.94
C CYS A 23 0.71 3.59 1.49
N ALA A 24 -0.04 2.50 1.70
CA ALA A 24 0.52 1.24 2.18
C ALA A 24 1.70 0.72 1.33
N LEU A 25 1.70 1.00 0.01
CA LEU A 25 2.78 0.61 -0.89
C LEU A 25 4.09 1.36 -0.57
N HIS A 26 4.03 2.64 -0.21
CA HIS A 26 5.21 3.42 0.15
C HIS A 26 5.90 2.84 1.40
N GLU A 27 5.12 2.54 2.44
CA GLU A 27 5.62 1.92 3.67
C GLU A 27 6.23 0.54 3.39
N ALA A 28 5.56 -0.28 2.58
CA ALA A 28 6.05 -1.60 2.23
C ALA A 28 7.37 -1.54 1.45
N CYS A 29 7.49 -0.60 0.50
CA CYS A 29 8.72 -0.37 -0.27
C CYS A 29 9.86 0.15 0.62
N SER A 30 9.59 1.15 1.46
CA SER A 30 10.57 1.76 2.37
C SER A 30 11.17 0.73 3.34
N ARG A 31 10.36 -0.24 3.77
CA ARG A 31 10.79 -1.32 4.69
C ARG A 31 11.37 -2.54 3.97
N GLY A 32 11.37 -2.57 2.64
CA GLY A 32 11.84 -3.70 1.83
C GLY A 32 10.96 -4.95 1.95
N TRP A 33 9.67 -4.79 2.25
CA TRP A 33 8.73 -5.89 2.44
C TRP A 33 8.19 -6.42 1.11
N LEU A 34 9.05 -7.12 0.36
CA LEU A 34 8.75 -7.59 -0.99
C LEU A 34 7.45 -8.41 -1.08
N SER A 35 7.20 -9.28 -0.10
CA SER A 35 5.98 -10.10 -0.06
C SER A 35 4.73 -9.24 0.10
N ILE A 36 4.77 -8.20 0.95
CA ILE A 36 3.62 -7.30 1.14
C ILE A 36 3.41 -6.45 -0.10
N VAL A 37 4.47 -5.99 -0.75
CA VAL A 37 4.40 -5.27 -2.04
C VAL A 37 3.67 -6.10 -3.08
N GLN A 38 4.01 -7.38 -3.23
CA GLN A 38 3.33 -8.28 -4.18
C GLN A 38 1.83 -8.39 -3.87
N HIS A 39 1.47 -8.63 -2.61
CA HIS A 39 0.05 -8.75 -2.23
C HIS A 39 -0.71 -7.44 -2.46
N LEU A 40 -0.11 -6.28 -2.16
CA LEU A 40 -0.75 -4.98 -2.42
C LEU A 40 -1.01 -4.79 -3.92
N LEU A 41 -0.05 -5.11 -4.78
CA LEU A 41 -0.18 -5.01 -6.23
C LEU A 41 -1.24 -5.98 -6.78
N GLU A 42 -1.28 -7.22 -6.31
CA GLU A 42 -2.30 -8.21 -6.68
C GLU A 42 -3.71 -7.75 -6.31
N HIS A 43 -3.84 -6.98 -5.22
CA HIS A 43 -5.10 -6.41 -4.75
C HIS A 43 -5.41 -5.02 -5.35
N GLY A 44 -4.66 -4.56 -6.36
CA GLY A 44 -4.96 -3.34 -7.11
C GLY A 44 -4.39 -2.06 -6.53
N ALA A 45 -3.30 -2.15 -5.76
CA ALA A 45 -2.52 -0.97 -5.40
C ALA A 45 -2.01 -0.25 -6.67
N ASP A 46 -2.21 1.06 -6.71
CA ASP A 46 -1.68 1.91 -7.77
C ASP A 46 -0.17 2.03 -7.60
N ILE A 47 0.58 1.49 -8.57
CA ILE A 47 2.05 1.55 -8.57
C ILE A 47 2.56 2.99 -8.75
N ASN A 48 1.75 3.89 -9.29
CA ASN A 48 2.11 5.29 -9.52
C ASN A 48 1.64 6.19 -8.37
N CYS A 49 1.29 5.62 -7.22
CA CYS A 49 0.98 6.41 -6.05
C CYS A 49 2.21 7.26 -5.69
N SER A 50 2.09 8.57 -5.82
CA SER A 50 3.09 9.56 -5.40
C SER A 50 2.78 10.09 -4.01
N ALA A 51 3.82 10.33 -3.21
CA ALA A 51 3.68 11.10 -1.98
C ALA A 51 3.30 12.56 -2.28
N GLN A 52 2.82 13.30 -1.28
CA GLN A 52 2.36 14.68 -1.49
C GLN A 52 3.49 15.64 -1.89
N ASP A 53 4.74 15.25 -1.66
CA ASP A 53 5.94 15.98 -2.08
C ASP A 53 6.39 15.66 -3.53
N GLY A 54 5.73 14.72 -4.22
CA GLY A 54 6.02 14.35 -5.60
C GLY A 54 7.26 13.47 -5.78
N THR A 55 7.78 12.88 -4.70
CA THR A 55 8.87 11.90 -4.75
C THR A 55 8.36 10.51 -5.14
#